data_AF-A0A9Q9BNQ0-F1
#
_entry.id   AF-A0A9Q9BNQ0-F1
#
_cell.length_a   1.000
_cell.length_b   1.000
_cell.length_c   1.000
_cell.angle_alpha   90.00
_cell.angle_beta   90.00
_cell.angle_gamma   90.00
#
_symmetry.space_group_name_H-M   'P 1'
#
loop_
_entity.id
_entity.type
_entity.pdbx_description
1 polymer ?
#
loop_
_entity_poly.entity_id
_entity_poly.type
_entity_poly.pdbx_seq_one_letter_code
_entity_poly.pdbx_strand_id
1 'polypeptide(L)'
;MNIVLFSDDDCAALDCINDGCVFYKHDKSINNCFVFYKNDERYLHIKKILNLKEGDVFKAGIINGKIGEALISHLSEEKIVFSFCPNPPDKNIADKGADKNKDRKDAYEVEKIPLPLPPIKIILGFPRPIQLRRILRNAASLGFAEIVLCGTELGERSYLKSNLSSPEEIKKYLLDGISQAGQTLLPAFSFCGAVKEALKNLKTASFKGSRVLLDIGDFPSLSTFRMIKGESVLIAIGSERGWTQNERDTFFSEGFIPYSMGKRILRTETALTSALSVLLANNGFWE
;
A
#
# COMPACT_ATOMS: atom_id res chain seq x y z
N MET A 1 -5.64 -12.26 2.46
CA MET A 1 -4.91 -13.16 1.54
C MET A 1 -3.58 -12.47 1.29
N ASN A 2 -2.50 -12.89 1.96
CA ASN A 2 -1.23 -12.17 1.88
C ASN A 2 -0.53 -12.52 0.57
N ILE A 3 -0.10 -11.52 -0.19
CA ILE A 3 0.75 -11.70 -1.37
C ILE A 3 2.20 -11.40 -1.00
N VAL A 4 3.15 -12.15 -1.53
CA VAL A 4 4.57 -11.87 -1.35
C VAL A 4 5.02 -10.85 -2.39
N LEU A 5 5.53 -9.71 -1.94
CA LEU A 5 5.97 -8.61 -2.81
C LEU A 5 7.45 -8.73 -3.16
N PHE A 6 7.80 -8.37 -4.38
CA PHE A 6 9.19 -8.37 -4.88
C PHE A 6 9.43 -7.25 -5.90
N SER A 7 10.69 -6.96 -6.20
CA SER A 7 11.12 -5.95 -7.18
C SER A 7 12.21 -6.49 -8.11
N ASP A 8 12.68 -5.66 -9.04
CA ASP A 8 13.84 -5.96 -9.90
C ASP A 8 15.12 -6.28 -9.12
N ASP A 9 15.26 -5.75 -7.91
CA ASP A 9 16.40 -6.04 -7.03
C ASP A 9 16.49 -7.52 -6.63
N ASP A 10 15.38 -8.26 -6.77
CA ASP A 10 15.29 -9.68 -6.45
C ASP A 10 15.63 -10.59 -7.65
N CYS A 11 15.96 -10.01 -8.81
CA CYS A 11 16.32 -10.77 -10.01
C CYS A 11 17.63 -11.57 -9.84
N ALA A 12 17.63 -12.83 -10.29
CA ALA A 12 18.82 -13.67 -10.34
C ALA A 12 19.79 -13.33 -11.50
N ALA A 13 19.32 -12.55 -12.48
CA ALA A 13 20.03 -12.12 -13.68
C ALA A 13 19.63 -10.68 -14.06
N LEU A 14 20.39 -9.98 -14.93
CA LEU A 14 19.96 -8.67 -15.45
C LEU A 14 18.65 -8.81 -16.25
N ASP A 15 17.67 -7.95 -15.97
CA ASP A 15 16.40 -7.76 -16.71
C ASP A 15 15.41 -8.94 -16.72
N CYS A 16 15.06 -9.44 -15.53
CA CYS A 16 14.16 -10.60 -15.37
C CYS A 16 12.65 -10.29 -15.41
N ILE A 17 12.22 -9.05 -15.70
CA ILE A 17 10.80 -8.66 -15.74
C ILE A 17 10.20 -8.63 -17.17
N ASN A 18 10.98 -8.88 -18.22
CA ASN A 18 10.47 -8.84 -19.60
C ASN A 18 10.03 -10.22 -20.14
N ASP A 19 8.87 -10.18 -20.81
CA ASP A 19 8.19 -11.14 -21.70
C ASP A 19 7.58 -12.45 -21.15
N GLY A 20 6.25 -12.55 -21.33
CA GLY A 20 5.51 -13.77 -21.66
C GLY A 20 5.57 -14.91 -20.66
N CYS A 21 4.59 -14.99 -19.76
CA CYS A 21 4.56 -16.08 -18.79
C CYS A 21 3.72 -17.30 -19.22
N VAL A 22 4.34 -18.49 -19.17
CA VAL A 22 3.67 -19.80 -19.15
C VAL A 22 4.41 -20.74 -18.18
N PHE A 23 3.72 -21.30 -17.19
CA PHE A 23 4.29 -22.30 -16.29
C PHE A 23 4.38 -23.67 -16.98
N TYR A 24 5.58 -24.27 -17.06
CA TYR A 24 5.70 -25.72 -17.17
C TYR A 24 6.63 -26.27 -16.09
N LYS A 25 6.21 -27.37 -15.47
CA LYS A 25 7.00 -28.15 -14.50
C LYS A 25 8.34 -28.67 -15.08
N HIS A 26 8.52 -28.56 -16.41
CA HIS A 26 9.68 -29.00 -17.16
C HIS A 26 10.31 -27.91 -18.05
N ASP A 27 9.87 -26.64 -17.94
CA ASP A 27 10.54 -25.58 -18.69
C ASP A 27 11.92 -25.33 -18.08
N LYS A 28 12.96 -25.71 -18.81
CA LYS A 28 14.36 -25.47 -18.40
C LYS A 28 14.81 -24.06 -18.75
N SER A 29 13.99 -23.29 -19.47
CA SER A 29 14.27 -21.90 -19.86
C SER A 29 13.41 -20.92 -19.07
N ILE A 30 13.49 -20.95 -17.74
CA ILE A 30 12.97 -19.87 -16.91
C ILE A 30 14.00 -18.74 -16.95
N ASN A 31 13.95 -17.90 -17.98
CA ASN A 31 14.82 -16.71 -18.06
C ASN A 31 14.52 -15.68 -16.95
N ASN A 32 13.36 -15.79 -16.29
CA ASN A 32 12.88 -14.85 -15.27
C ASN A 32 12.84 -15.51 -13.87
N CYS A 33 14.01 -15.72 -13.27
CA CYS A 33 14.15 -16.25 -11.91
C CYS A 33 14.41 -15.13 -10.89
N PHE A 34 13.76 -15.23 -9.73
CA PHE A 34 13.91 -14.35 -8.58
C PHE A 34 14.45 -15.13 -7.39
N VAL A 35 15.12 -14.42 -6.46
CA VAL A 35 15.78 -15.04 -5.32
C VAL A 35 15.47 -14.30 -4.03
N PHE A 36 15.08 -15.05 -3.00
CA PHE A 36 15.11 -14.57 -1.61
C PHE A 36 16.16 -15.35 -0.82
N TYR A 37 17.08 -14.64 -0.18
CA TYR A 37 18.11 -15.23 0.68
C TYR A 37 17.61 -15.46 2.11
N LYS A 38 18.28 -16.33 2.87
CA LYS A 38 17.88 -16.73 4.23
C LYS A 38 17.66 -15.59 5.25
N ASN A 39 18.30 -14.45 5.02
CA ASN A 39 18.18 -13.26 5.89
C ASN A 39 17.01 -12.36 5.49
N ASP A 40 16.33 -12.65 4.38
CA ASP A 40 15.16 -11.92 3.92
C ASP A 40 13.92 -12.33 4.73
N GLU A 41 13.12 -11.36 5.16
CA GLU A 41 11.87 -11.65 5.89
C GLU A 41 10.87 -12.45 5.03
N ARG A 42 10.89 -12.27 3.70
CA ARG A 42 10.05 -13.03 2.75
C ARG A 42 10.48 -14.48 2.65
N TYR A 43 11.78 -14.77 2.69
CA TYR A 43 12.29 -16.15 2.78
C TYR A 43 11.75 -16.82 4.04
N LEU A 44 11.90 -16.14 5.19
CA LEU A 44 11.43 -16.66 6.48
C LEU A 44 9.92 -16.85 6.48
N HIS A 45 9.16 -15.92 5.87
CA HIS A 45 7.72 -16.02 5.74
C HIS A 45 7.31 -17.26 4.93
N ILE A 46 7.89 -17.44 3.73
CA ILE A 46 7.58 -18.59 2.87
C ILE A 46 7.91 -19.91 3.56
N LYS A 47 9.11 -20.02 4.15
CA LYS A 47 9.58 -21.27 4.74
C LYS A 47 8.94 -21.60 6.09
N LYS A 48 8.83 -20.62 7.00
CA LYS A 48 8.41 -20.87 8.39
C LYS A 48 6.93 -20.64 8.64
N ILE A 49 6.30 -19.72 7.90
CA ILE A 49 4.90 -19.34 8.11
C ILE A 49 4.00 -20.01 7.08
N LEU A 50 4.32 -19.90 5.79
CA LEU A 50 3.56 -20.56 4.73
C LEU A 50 3.91 -22.06 4.61
N ASN A 51 5.09 -22.47 5.10
CA ASN A 51 5.57 -23.85 5.10
C ASN A 51 5.58 -24.49 3.70
N LEU A 52 5.96 -23.70 2.69
CA LEU A 52 6.01 -24.12 1.28
C LEU A 52 7.32 -24.82 0.94
N LYS A 53 7.27 -25.68 -0.07
CA LYS A 53 8.36 -26.52 -0.55
C LYS A 53 8.63 -26.29 -2.04
N GLU A 54 9.72 -26.88 -2.53
CA GLU A 54 10.01 -26.90 -3.97
C GLU A 54 8.85 -27.53 -4.76
N GLY A 55 8.42 -26.84 -5.82
CA GLY A 55 7.25 -27.20 -6.62
C GLY A 55 5.92 -26.58 -6.16
N ASP A 56 5.86 -25.95 -4.99
CA ASP A 56 4.67 -25.24 -4.52
C ASP A 56 4.52 -23.86 -5.18
N VAL A 57 3.28 -23.38 -5.21
CA VAL A 57 2.91 -22.07 -5.76
C VAL A 57 2.42 -21.14 -4.64
N PHE A 58 2.77 -19.86 -4.71
CA PHE A 58 2.26 -18.82 -3.82
C PHE A 58 1.81 -17.58 -4.58
N LYS A 59 0.93 -16.78 -3.97
CA LYS A 59 0.54 -15.49 -4.57
C LYS A 59 1.65 -14.47 -4.39
N ALA A 60 1.99 -13.80 -5.47
CA ALA A 60 3.06 -12.82 -5.49
C ALA A 60 2.67 -11.58 -6.31
N GLY A 61 3.42 -10.50 -6.13
CA GLY A 61 3.22 -9.30 -6.94
C GLY A 61 4.47 -8.45 -7.02
N ILE A 62 4.68 -7.84 -8.19
CA ILE A 62 5.77 -6.89 -8.42
C ILE A 62 5.36 -5.58 -7.75
N ILE A 63 6.22 -4.96 -6.94
CA ILE A 63 5.95 -3.64 -6.35
C ILE A 63 5.68 -2.64 -7.48
N ASN A 64 4.57 -1.91 -7.39
CA ASN A 64 4.04 -1.03 -8.45
C ASN A 64 3.75 -1.70 -9.79
N GLY A 65 3.55 -3.03 -9.79
CA GLY A 65 3.33 -3.82 -10.99
C GLY A 65 2.20 -4.83 -10.85
N LYS A 66 2.29 -5.89 -11.64
CA LYS A 66 1.23 -6.91 -11.78
C LYS A 66 1.16 -7.83 -10.56
N ILE A 67 -0.04 -8.37 -10.31
CA ILE A 67 -0.29 -9.42 -9.32
C ILE A 67 -0.41 -10.76 -10.05
N GLY A 68 0.10 -11.82 -9.45
CA GLY A 68 0.10 -13.15 -10.04
C GLY A 68 0.46 -14.26 -9.07
N GLU A 69 1.03 -15.32 -9.60
CA GLU A 69 1.48 -16.49 -8.87
C GLU A 69 2.97 -16.73 -9.11
N ALA A 70 3.63 -17.29 -8.10
CA ALA A 70 5.04 -17.62 -8.15
C ALA A 70 5.24 -19.10 -7.84
N LEU A 71 6.04 -19.79 -8.66
CA LEU A 71 6.40 -21.20 -8.51
C LEU A 71 7.80 -21.31 -7.93
N ILE A 72 7.94 -22.02 -6.81
CA ILE A 72 9.22 -22.31 -6.18
C ILE A 72 9.95 -23.35 -7.01
N SER A 73 10.99 -22.92 -7.74
CA SER A 73 11.82 -23.80 -8.57
C SER A 73 12.95 -24.45 -7.78
N HIS A 74 13.42 -23.79 -6.72
CA HIS A 74 14.42 -24.37 -5.82
C HIS A 74 14.28 -23.81 -4.40
N LEU A 75 14.38 -24.69 -3.39
CA LEU A 75 14.38 -24.28 -1.98
C LEU A 75 15.52 -24.95 -1.21
N SER A 76 16.34 -24.14 -0.55
CA SER A 76 17.47 -24.58 0.28
C SER A 76 17.50 -23.85 1.63
N GLU A 77 18.44 -24.22 2.51
CA GLU A 77 18.70 -23.48 3.76
C GLU A 77 19.22 -22.04 3.54
N GLU A 78 19.76 -21.74 2.35
CA GLU A 78 20.40 -20.46 2.06
C GLU A 78 19.52 -19.52 1.23
N LYS A 79 18.67 -20.06 0.38
CA LYS A 79 17.84 -19.28 -0.54
C LYS A 79 16.61 -20.03 -1.06
N ILE A 80 15.62 -19.26 -1.50
CA ILE A 80 14.50 -19.68 -2.33
C ILE A 80 14.70 -19.07 -3.71
N VAL A 81 14.57 -19.89 -4.76
CA VAL A 81 14.50 -19.44 -6.15
C VAL A 81 13.09 -19.71 -6.65
N PHE A 82 12.49 -18.73 -7.30
CA PHE A 82 11.15 -18.83 -7.84
C PHE A 82 11.02 -18.15 -9.19
N SER A 83 10.00 -18.53 -9.93
CA SER A 83 9.55 -17.86 -11.15
C SER A 83 8.22 -17.18 -10.89
N PHE A 84 7.91 -16.09 -11.60
CA PHE A 84 6.67 -15.35 -11.43
C PHE A 84 5.84 -15.32 -12.72
N CYS A 85 4.53 -15.42 -12.56
CA CYS A 85 3.57 -15.37 -13.64
C CYS A 85 2.39 -14.46 -13.28
N PRO A 86 2.17 -13.35 -14.02
CA PRO A 86 1.00 -12.50 -13.81
C PRO A 86 -0.30 -13.14 -14.31
N ASN A 87 -0.21 -14.17 -15.17
CA ASN A 87 -1.34 -14.93 -15.67
C ASN A 87 -1.35 -16.34 -15.04
N PRO A 88 -2.52 -16.92 -14.72
CA PRO A 88 -2.58 -18.36 -14.49
C PRO A 88 -2.15 -19.11 -15.77
N PRO A 89 -1.45 -20.25 -15.67
CA PRO A 89 -0.97 -20.97 -16.84
C PRO A 89 -2.13 -21.38 -17.74
N ASP A 90 -1.90 -21.36 -19.05
CA ASP A 90 -2.83 -21.88 -20.03
C ASP A 90 -3.01 -23.39 -19.80
N LYS A 91 -4.13 -23.79 -19.18
CA LYS A 91 -4.41 -25.20 -18.84
C LYS A 91 -4.50 -26.11 -20.07
N ASN A 92 -4.44 -25.56 -21.28
CA ASN A 92 -4.58 -26.27 -22.55
C ASN A 92 -3.26 -26.73 -23.20
N ILE A 93 -2.11 -26.63 -22.51
CA ILE A 93 -0.82 -27.10 -23.06
C ILE A 93 -0.15 -28.20 -22.19
N ALA A 94 -0.85 -28.68 -21.16
CA ALA A 94 -0.58 -29.99 -20.56
C ALA A 94 -1.48 -31.03 -21.27
N ASP A 95 -0.91 -32.16 -21.66
CA ASP A 95 -1.52 -33.27 -22.41
C ASP A 95 -1.80 -33.06 -23.91
N LYS A 96 -0.73 -33.24 -24.71
CA LYS A 96 -0.89 -33.99 -25.97
C LYS A 96 -1.19 -35.45 -25.64
N GLY A 97 -2.45 -35.75 -25.33
CA GLY A 97 -2.93 -37.14 -25.34
C GLY A 97 -4.03 -37.49 -24.35
N ALA A 98 -5.22 -36.88 -24.46
CA ALA A 98 -6.49 -37.61 -24.30
C ALA A 98 -7.70 -36.70 -24.55
N ASP A 99 -8.51 -37.16 -25.49
CA ASP A 99 -9.93 -36.89 -25.72
C ASP A 99 -10.45 -35.48 -26.03
N LYS A 100 -11.07 -35.38 -27.22
CA LYS A 100 -11.77 -34.22 -27.73
C LYS A 100 -13.15 -34.18 -27.10
N ASN A 101 -13.36 -33.34 -26.09
CA ASN A 101 -14.69 -32.77 -25.90
C ASN A 101 -14.62 -31.24 -25.74
N LYS A 102 -15.09 -30.63 -26.81
CA LYS A 102 -15.16 -29.22 -27.14
C LYS A 102 -16.43 -28.70 -26.47
N ASP A 103 -16.30 -27.90 -25.42
CA ASP A 103 -17.24 -26.85 -24.97
C ASP A 103 -16.85 -26.31 -23.59
N ARG A 104 -15.73 -25.58 -23.51
CA ARG A 104 -15.48 -24.59 -22.44
C ARG A 104 -14.79 -23.37 -23.05
N LYS A 105 -15.58 -22.54 -23.72
CA LYS A 105 -15.28 -21.11 -23.83
C LYS A 105 -15.40 -20.50 -22.44
N ASP A 106 -14.54 -19.52 -22.15
CA ASP A 106 -14.62 -18.60 -21.00
C ASP A 106 -13.92 -19.04 -19.71
N ALA A 107 -12.58 -19.05 -19.72
CA ALA A 107 -11.80 -18.78 -18.51
C ALA A 107 -10.39 -18.24 -18.86
N TYR A 108 -10.33 -17.19 -19.68
CA TYR A 108 -9.17 -16.29 -19.64
C TYR A 108 -9.32 -15.45 -18.37
N GLU A 109 -8.78 -15.93 -17.24
CA GLU A 109 -8.64 -15.08 -16.06
C GLU A 109 -7.62 -14.00 -16.40
N VAL A 110 -8.15 -12.81 -16.63
CA VAL A 110 -7.44 -11.57 -16.97
C VAL A 110 -6.34 -11.30 -15.94
N GLU A 111 -5.15 -10.94 -16.42
CA GLU A 111 -4.09 -10.25 -15.69
C GLU A 111 -4.67 -9.44 -14.51
N LYS A 112 -4.35 -9.80 -13.26
CA LYS A 112 -4.85 -9.05 -12.10
C LYS A 112 -4.05 -7.76 -11.95
N ILE A 113 -4.50 -6.73 -12.65
CA ILE A 113 -4.06 -5.35 -12.47
C ILE A 113 -4.43 -4.96 -11.03
N PRO A 114 -3.50 -4.35 -10.27
CA PRO A 114 -3.83 -3.88 -8.93
C PRO A 114 -4.92 -2.80 -8.98
N LEU A 115 -5.68 -2.69 -7.90
CA LEU A 115 -6.66 -1.62 -7.78
C LEU A 115 -5.92 -0.27 -7.77
N PRO A 116 -6.42 0.73 -8.52
CA PRO A 116 -5.81 2.06 -8.48
C PRO A 116 -5.89 2.64 -7.07
N LEU A 117 -4.86 3.36 -6.66
CA LEU A 117 -4.87 4.03 -5.36
C LEU A 117 -5.98 5.09 -5.32
N PRO A 118 -6.83 5.10 -4.28
CA PRO A 118 -7.79 6.17 -4.06
C PRO A 118 -7.06 7.52 -4.00
N PRO A 119 -7.55 8.59 -4.66
CA PRO A 119 -6.89 9.90 -4.74
C PRO A 119 -7.02 10.69 -3.43
N ILE A 120 -6.66 10.05 -2.32
CA ILE A 120 -6.67 10.59 -0.97
C ILE A 120 -5.22 10.84 -0.57
N LYS A 121 -4.91 12.10 -0.26
CA LYS A 121 -3.64 12.55 0.29
C LYS A 121 -3.82 12.89 1.75
N ILE A 122 -2.90 12.45 2.59
CA ILE A 122 -3.00 12.58 4.05
C ILE A 122 -1.87 13.48 4.53
N ILE A 123 -2.19 14.53 5.29
CA ILE A 123 -1.23 15.21 6.17
C ILE A 123 -1.44 14.63 7.56
N LEU A 124 -0.42 13.97 8.10
CA LEU A 124 -0.48 13.36 9.42
C LEU A 124 0.54 14.03 10.33
N GLY A 125 0.05 14.67 11.40
CA GLY A 125 0.90 15.12 12.50
C GLY A 125 1.64 13.93 13.11
N PHE A 126 2.96 14.04 13.24
CA PHE A 126 3.84 12.92 13.57
C PHE A 126 3.41 12.22 14.89
N PRO A 127 2.84 11.00 14.83
CA PRO A 127 2.39 10.30 16.03
C PRO A 127 3.57 9.59 16.68
N ARG A 128 3.37 9.05 17.89
CA ARG A 128 4.38 8.20 18.54
C ARG A 128 4.81 7.05 17.63
N PRO A 129 6.09 6.65 17.63
CA PRO A 129 6.58 5.68 16.65
C PRO A 129 5.86 4.31 16.68
N ILE A 130 5.42 3.84 17.84
CA ILE A 130 4.63 2.60 17.95
C ILE A 130 3.27 2.72 17.23
N GLN A 131 2.63 3.88 17.33
CA GLN A 131 1.36 4.17 16.67
C GLN A 131 1.57 4.38 15.16
N LEU A 132 2.64 5.08 14.77
CA LEU A 132 2.98 5.29 13.37
C LEU A 132 3.05 3.97 12.58
N ARG A 133 3.74 2.97 13.12
CA ARG A 133 3.84 1.64 12.49
C ARG A 133 2.49 0.99 12.22
N ARG A 134 1.55 1.14 13.16
CA ARG A 134 0.20 0.58 13.02
C ARG A 134 -0.63 1.37 12.02
N ILE A 135 -0.54 2.69 12.09
CA ILE A 135 -1.18 3.62 11.15
C ILE A 135 -0.78 3.28 9.72
N LEU A 136 0.51 3.16 9.43
CA LEU A 136 0.99 2.91 8.07
C LEU A 136 0.47 1.59 7.51
N ARG A 137 0.55 0.50 8.28
CA ARG A 137 0.03 -0.81 7.86
C ARG A 137 -1.46 -0.77 7.59
N ASN A 138 -2.23 -0.23 8.54
CA ASN A 138 -3.69 -0.20 8.44
C ASN A 138 -4.14 0.74 7.30
N ALA A 139 -3.53 1.92 7.19
CA ALA A 139 -3.84 2.88 6.14
C ALA A 139 -3.50 2.32 4.75
N ALA A 140 -2.33 1.71 4.58
CA ALA A 140 -1.92 1.12 3.31
C ALA A 140 -2.83 -0.03 2.90
N SER A 141 -3.33 -0.81 3.88
CA SER A 141 -4.31 -1.87 3.63
C SER A 141 -5.66 -1.34 3.14
N LEU A 142 -6.07 -0.15 3.59
CA LEU A 142 -7.31 0.52 3.14
C LEU A 142 -7.13 1.21 1.79
N GLY A 143 -5.93 1.73 1.51
CA GLY A 143 -5.58 2.43 0.28
C GLY A 143 -5.66 3.95 0.39
N PHE A 144 -4.62 4.62 -0.11
CA PHE A 144 -4.52 6.07 -0.26
C PHE A 144 -3.39 6.39 -1.26
N ALA A 145 -3.36 7.60 -1.82
CA ALA A 145 -2.38 7.99 -2.83
C ALA A 145 -1.05 8.46 -2.21
N GLU A 146 -1.12 9.29 -1.17
CA GLU A 146 0.06 9.90 -0.55
C GLU A 146 -0.12 10.16 0.95
N ILE A 147 0.93 9.99 1.75
CA ILE A 147 0.97 10.43 3.15
C ILE A 147 2.19 11.31 3.43
N VAL A 148 1.94 12.50 3.98
CA VAL A 148 2.96 13.45 4.41
C VAL A 148 2.99 13.45 5.94
N LEU A 149 4.11 13.01 6.50
CA LEU A 149 4.36 13.06 7.94
C LEU A 149 4.92 14.43 8.31
N CYS A 150 4.16 15.22 9.08
CA CYS A 150 4.54 16.59 9.41
C CYS A 150 4.82 16.77 10.91
N GLY A 151 5.85 17.55 11.24
CA GLY A 151 6.02 18.08 12.59
C GLY A 151 4.85 19.00 12.97
N THR A 152 4.46 18.93 14.24
CA THR A 152 3.42 19.78 14.85
C THR A 152 4.01 20.57 16.01
N GLU A 153 3.42 21.73 16.35
CA GLU A 153 3.92 22.61 17.41
C GLU A 153 3.96 21.94 18.78
N LEU A 154 2.94 21.12 19.08
CA LEU A 154 2.85 20.34 20.32
C LEU A 154 3.45 18.93 20.18
N GLY A 155 4.07 18.62 19.03
CA GLY A 155 4.66 17.32 18.74
C GLY A 155 6.04 17.16 19.36
N GLU A 156 6.38 15.92 19.71
CA GLU A 156 7.72 15.58 20.20
C GLU A 156 8.74 15.60 19.05
N ARG A 157 9.59 16.64 19.02
CA ARG A 157 10.59 16.86 17.96
C ARG A 157 11.58 15.69 17.81
N SER A 158 11.77 14.90 18.86
CA SER A 158 12.62 13.72 18.87
C SER A 158 12.10 12.61 17.95
N TYR A 159 10.79 12.54 17.69
CA TYR A 159 10.21 11.50 16.84
C TYR A 159 10.67 11.62 15.39
N LEU A 160 10.78 12.86 14.87
CA LEU A 160 11.33 13.12 13.53
C LEU A 160 12.79 12.63 13.38
N LYS A 161 13.53 12.54 14.48
CA LYS A 161 14.94 12.10 14.50
C LYS A 161 15.11 10.61 14.83
N SER A 162 14.02 9.88 15.08
CA SER A 162 14.09 8.46 15.41
C SER A 162 14.38 7.61 14.17
N ASN A 163 15.04 6.46 14.34
CA ASN A 163 15.28 5.51 13.23
C ASN A 163 13.98 5.04 12.54
N LEU A 164 12.83 5.15 13.24
CA LEU A 164 11.52 4.81 12.70
C LEU A 164 10.97 5.83 11.70
N SER A 165 11.68 6.95 11.52
CA SER A 165 11.42 7.96 10.50
C SER A 165 12.31 7.78 9.27
N SER A 166 13.11 6.70 9.20
CA SER A 166 13.87 6.43 7.99
C SER A 166 12.90 6.07 6.85
N PRO A 167 13.17 6.51 5.61
CA PRO A 167 12.34 6.14 4.46
C PRO A 167 12.18 4.62 4.29
N GLU A 168 13.20 3.84 4.64
CA GLU A 168 13.22 2.38 4.53
C GLU A 168 12.24 1.73 5.50
N GLU A 169 12.19 2.20 6.75
CA GLU A 169 11.24 1.71 7.76
C GLU A 169 9.80 2.05 7.39
N ILE A 170 9.53 3.28 6.94
CA ILE A 170 8.18 3.65 6.47
C ILE A 170 7.77 2.79 5.28
N LYS A 171 8.65 2.64 4.29
CA LYS A 171 8.42 1.79 3.12
C LYS A 171 8.10 0.37 3.55
N LYS A 172 8.83 -0.20 4.52
CA LYS A 172 8.55 -1.54 5.07
C LYS A 172 7.11 -1.65 5.60
N TYR A 173 6.66 -0.72 6.44
CA TYR A 173 5.30 -0.79 7.00
C TYR A 173 4.19 -0.57 5.97
N LEU A 174 4.44 0.24 4.93
CA LEU A 174 3.51 0.38 3.81
C LEU A 174 3.44 -0.91 2.99
N LEU A 175 4.60 -1.51 2.68
CA LEU A 175 4.68 -2.79 1.96
C LEU A 175 3.98 -3.93 2.73
N ASP A 176 4.14 -3.99 4.05
CA ASP A 176 3.41 -4.93 4.92
C ASP A 176 1.89 -4.79 4.75
N GLY A 177 1.39 -3.54 4.72
CA GLY A 177 -0.05 -3.27 4.60
C GLY A 177 -0.59 -3.64 3.22
N ILE A 178 0.07 -3.20 2.14
CA ILE A 178 -0.40 -3.52 0.78
C ILE A 178 -0.31 -5.04 0.50
N SER A 179 0.72 -5.72 1.02
CA SER A 179 0.87 -7.18 0.95
C SER A 179 -0.33 -7.91 1.57
N GLN A 180 -0.77 -7.48 2.76
CA GLN A 180 -1.92 -8.07 3.44
C GLN A 180 -3.25 -7.81 2.72
N ALA A 181 -3.37 -6.64 2.07
CA ALA A 181 -4.50 -6.28 1.22
C ALA A 181 -4.49 -6.96 -0.16
N GLY A 182 -3.41 -7.68 -0.51
CA GLY A 182 -3.27 -8.29 -1.82
C GLY A 182 -3.08 -7.26 -2.95
N GLN A 183 -2.46 -6.12 -2.65
CA GLN A 183 -2.19 -5.03 -3.57
C GLN A 183 -0.69 -4.81 -3.76
N THR A 184 -0.30 -4.23 -4.89
CA THR A 184 1.10 -3.99 -5.25
C THR A 184 1.47 -2.52 -5.38
N LEU A 185 0.49 -1.61 -5.51
CA LEU A 185 0.76 -0.18 -5.64
C LEU A 185 1.19 0.40 -4.29
N LEU A 186 2.41 0.92 -4.24
CA LEU A 186 2.97 1.56 -3.05
C LEU A 186 2.52 3.03 -2.99
N PRO A 187 1.80 3.45 -1.94
CA PRO A 187 1.49 4.86 -1.74
C PRO A 187 2.75 5.72 -1.60
N ALA A 188 2.71 6.93 -2.15
CA ALA A 188 3.80 7.88 -1.96
C ALA A 188 3.87 8.34 -0.50
N PHE A 189 5.07 8.67 -0.03
CA PHE A 189 5.24 9.23 1.30
C PHE A 189 6.37 10.24 1.36
N SER A 190 6.25 11.22 2.26
CA SER A 190 7.27 12.25 2.48
C SER A 190 7.22 12.79 3.91
N PHE A 191 8.23 13.60 4.26
CA PHE A 191 8.37 14.20 5.58
C PHE A 191 8.55 15.71 5.47
N CYS A 192 8.05 16.44 6.46
CA CYS A 192 8.33 17.86 6.62
C CYS A 192 8.39 18.27 8.09
N GLY A 193 9.09 19.36 8.38
CA GLY A 193 9.33 19.84 9.75
C GLY A 193 8.12 20.54 10.37
N ALA A 194 7.21 21.05 9.55
CA ALA A 194 6.05 21.81 10.01
C ALA A 194 4.87 21.75 9.03
N VAL A 195 3.66 22.00 9.54
CA VAL A 195 2.42 22.13 8.75
C VAL A 195 2.57 23.12 7.58
N LYS A 196 3.21 24.27 7.80
CA LYS A 196 3.44 25.29 6.76
C LYS A 196 4.28 24.76 5.58
N GLU A 197 5.24 23.88 5.84
CA GLU A 197 6.07 23.26 4.80
C GLU A 197 5.26 22.27 3.97
N ALA A 198 4.44 21.43 4.63
CA ALA A 198 3.52 20.51 3.94
C ALA A 198 2.62 21.27 2.96
N LEU A 199 2.02 22.37 3.40
CA LEU A 199 1.09 23.19 2.62
C LEU A 199 1.79 23.94 1.48
N LYS A 200 3.02 24.40 1.68
CA LYS A 200 3.82 25.03 0.62
C LYS A 200 4.09 24.07 -0.54
N ASN A 201 4.46 22.82 -0.24
CA ASN A 201 4.71 21.80 -1.27
C ASN A 201 3.45 21.52 -2.10
N LEU A 202 2.27 21.55 -1.47
CA LEU A 202 0.98 21.37 -2.14
C LEU A 202 0.59 22.54 -3.06
N LYS A 203 0.93 23.78 -2.68
CA LYS A 203 0.72 24.96 -3.55
C LYS A 203 1.52 24.87 -4.83
N THR A 204 2.80 24.49 -4.72
CA THR A 204 3.69 24.32 -5.88
C THR A 204 3.13 23.28 -6.86
N ALA A 205 2.43 22.27 -6.35
CA ALA A 205 1.80 21.21 -7.15
C ALA A 205 0.42 21.57 -7.75
N SER A 206 -0.11 22.79 -7.55
CA SER A 206 -1.43 23.22 -8.03
C SER A 206 -2.57 22.24 -7.70
N PHE A 207 -2.66 21.82 -6.42
CA PHE A 207 -3.65 20.84 -5.98
C PHE A 207 -5.09 21.31 -6.29
N LYS A 208 -5.78 20.51 -7.12
CA LYS A 208 -7.22 20.61 -7.41
C LYS A 208 -7.96 19.52 -6.64
N GLY A 209 -8.83 19.93 -5.74
CA GLY A 209 -9.56 19.01 -4.88
C GLY A 209 -10.04 19.62 -3.59
N SER A 210 -10.77 18.81 -2.82
CA SER A 210 -11.29 19.20 -1.51
C SER A 210 -10.21 19.13 -0.44
N ARG A 211 -10.24 20.08 0.51
CA ARG A 211 -9.32 20.15 1.64
C ARG A 211 -10.10 19.97 2.94
N VAL A 212 -9.80 18.90 3.67
CA VAL A 212 -10.53 18.46 4.86
C VAL A 212 -9.61 18.53 6.06
N LEU A 213 -10.03 19.20 7.13
CA LEU A 213 -9.33 19.23 8.41
C LEU A 213 -10.12 18.39 9.42
N LEU A 214 -9.54 17.31 9.95
CA LEU A 214 -10.13 16.64 11.10
C LEU A 214 -9.71 17.33 12.38
N ASP A 215 -10.72 17.69 13.18
CA ASP A 215 -10.50 18.32 14.47
C ASP A 215 -11.62 17.98 15.46
N ILE A 216 -11.34 18.23 16.74
CA ILE A 216 -12.28 18.08 17.84
C ILE A 216 -13.02 19.41 17.98
N GLY A 217 -14.35 19.36 17.89
CA GLY A 217 -15.20 20.54 18.02
C GLY A 217 -16.59 20.29 17.47
N ASP A 218 -17.40 21.35 17.46
CA ASP A 218 -18.74 21.34 16.88
C ASP A 218 -18.65 21.63 15.37
N PHE A 219 -18.24 20.61 14.62
CA PHE A 219 -18.09 20.66 13.17
C PHE A 219 -18.98 19.61 12.50
N PRO A 220 -19.39 19.80 11.23
CA PRO A 220 -20.11 18.80 10.47
C PRO A 220 -19.41 17.43 10.53
N SER A 221 -20.20 16.35 10.59
CA SER A 221 -19.62 15.01 10.61
C SER A 221 -18.93 14.71 9.28
N LEU A 222 -17.74 14.09 9.31
CA LEU A 222 -17.04 13.62 8.10
C LEU A 222 -17.92 12.69 7.25
N SER A 223 -18.88 11.98 7.86
CA SER A 223 -19.85 11.14 7.14
C SER A 223 -20.71 11.91 6.12
N THR A 224 -20.82 13.23 6.26
CA THR A 224 -21.55 14.11 5.34
C THR A 224 -20.69 14.58 4.17
N PHE A 225 -19.37 14.44 4.26
CA PHE A 225 -18.46 14.83 3.19
C PHE A 225 -18.66 13.95 1.95
N ARG A 226 -18.60 14.57 0.77
CA ARG A 226 -18.66 13.91 -0.54
C ARG A 226 -17.56 14.45 -1.43
N MET A 227 -16.84 13.56 -2.07
CA MET A 227 -15.83 13.88 -3.06
C MET A 227 -16.48 14.32 -4.36
N ILE A 228 -15.89 15.32 -4.99
CA ILE A 228 -16.18 15.64 -6.39
C ILE A 228 -15.55 14.54 -7.24
N LYS A 229 -16.33 13.91 -8.11
CA LYS A 229 -15.87 12.80 -8.94
C LYS A 229 -14.69 13.25 -9.82
N GLY A 230 -13.60 12.49 -9.78
CA GLY A 230 -12.38 12.79 -10.53
C GLY A 230 -11.43 13.77 -9.83
N GLU A 231 -11.79 14.32 -8.68
CA GLU A 231 -10.90 15.16 -7.89
C GLU A 231 -10.22 14.40 -6.74
N SER A 232 -9.12 14.97 -6.26
CA SER A 232 -8.42 14.45 -5.09
C SER A 232 -8.98 15.03 -3.78
N VAL A 233 -8.74 14.33 -2.67
CA VAL A 233 -8.95 14.87 -1.32
C VAL A 233 -7.62 15.00 -0.63
N LEU A 234 -7.43 16.13 0.04
CA LEU A 234 -6.35 16.33 0.98
C LEU A 234 -6.96 16.39 2.38
N ILE A 235 -6.63 15.43 3.24
CA ILE A 235 -7.12 15.35 4.61
C ILE A 235 -6.00 15.56 5.62
N ALA A 236 -6.18 16.48 6.57
CA ALA A 236 -5.25 16.75 7.65
C ALA A 236 -5.73 16.13 8.96
N ILE A 237 -4.87 15.35 9.61
CA ILE A 237 -5.13 14.63 10.86
C ILE A 237 -4.01 14.90 11.85
N GLY A 238 -4.36 15.39 13.04
CA GLY A 238 -3.39 15.78 14.06
C GLY A 238 -2.71 14.59 14.75
N SER A 239 -1.58 14.87 15.41
CA SER A 239 -0.95 13.93 16.35
C SER A 239 -1.80 13.79 17.63
N GLU A 240 -1.29 13.10 18.65
CA GLU A 240 -2.06 12.81 19.88
C GLU A 240 -2.56 14.06 20.62
N ARG A 241 -1.91 15.21 20.40
CA ARG A 241 -2.28 16.50 21.01
C ARG A 241 -3.17 17.36 20.12
N GLY A 242 -3.55 16.87 18.94
CA GLY A 242 -4.34 17.62 17.97
C GLY A 242 -3.58 18.79 17.37
N TRP A 243 -4.34 19.79 16.91
CA TRP A 243 -3.82 21.00 16.28
C TRP A 243 -3.84 22.18 17.24
N THR A 244 -2.80 23.02 17.21
CA THR A 244 -2.85 24.33 17.87
C THR A 244 -3.75 25.29 17.12
N GLN A 245 -4.13 26.39 17.77
CA GLN A 245 -4.90 27.43 17.09
C GLN A 245 -4.15 28.01 15.88
N ASN A 246 -2.83 28.20 16.00
CA ASN A 246 -2.00 28.69 14.90
C ASN A 246 -1.96 27.72 13.71
N GLU A 247 -1.91 26.41 13.97
CA GLU A 247 -1.98 25.38 12.94
C GLU A 247 -3.36 25.36 12.25
N ARG A 248 -4.45 25.48 13.03
CA ARG A 248 -5.81 25.60 12.48
C ARG A 248 -5.93 26.81 11.58
N ASP A 249 -5.49 27.98 12.05
CA ASP A 249 -5.56 29.22 11.28
C ASP A 249 -4.75 29.10 9.98
N THR A 250 -3.62 28.40 10.03
CA THR A 250 -2.83 28.07 8.84
C THR A 250 -3.64 27.21 7.87
N PHE A 251 -4.28 26.12 8.33
CA PHE A 251 -5.14 25.29 7.48
C PHE A 251 -6.32 26.07 6.89
N PHE A 252 -6.99 26.90 7.69
CA PHE A 252 -8.11 27.72 7.22
C PHE A 252 -7.69 28.72 6.15
N SER A 253 -6.50 29.34 6.30
CA SER A 253 -5.94 30.24 5.28
C SER A 253 -5.64 29.55 3.96
N GLU A 254 -5.49 28.22 3.98
CA GLU A 254 -5.30 27.36 2.81
C GLU A 254 -6.60 26.74 2.29
N GLY A 255 -7.75 27.15 2.83
CA GLY A 255 -9.07 26.70 2.38
C GLY A 255 -9.46 25.30 2.88
N PHE A 256 -8.87 24.82 3.98
CA PHE A 256 -9.35 23.61 4.64
C PHE A 256 -10.68 23.85 5.34
N ILE A 257 -11.59 22.87 5.21
CA ILE A 257 -12.88 22.88 5.89
C ILE A 257 -12.83 21.88 7.05
N PRO A 258 -13.18 22.28 8.29
CA PRO A 258 -13.13 21.40 9.45
C PRO A 258 -14.32 20.42 9.47
N TYR A 259 -14.03 19.18 9.87
CA TYR A 259 -15.01 18.11 10.08
C TYR A 259 -14.71 17.37 11.39
N SER A 260 -15.77 16.86 12.03
CA SER A 260 -15.67 16.04 13.24
C SER A 260 -15.92 14.56 12.94
N MET A 261 -15.43 13.69 13.82
CA MET A 261 -15.67 12.24 13.81
C MET A 261 -16.67 11.81 14.89
N GLY A 262 -17.62 12.69 15.20
CA GLY A 262 -18.62 12.51 16.25
C GLY A 262 -18.17 13.03 17.63
N LYS A 263 -18.96 12.71 18.66
CA LYS A 263 -18.80 13.28 20.01
C LYS A 263 -17.67 12.67 20.83
N ARG A 264 -17.14 11.51 20.42
CA ARG A 264 -16.05 10.82 21.13
C ARG A 264 -14.71 11.25 20.55
N ILE A 265 -13.79 11.63 21.42
CA ILE A 265 -12.41 11.91 21.03
C ILE A 265 -11.76 10.58 20.63
N LEU A 266 -11.37 10.48 19.36
CA LEU A 266 -10.67 9.31 18.83
C LEU A 266 -9.15 9.50 18.99
N ARG A 267 -8.43 8.41 19.23
CA ARG A 267 -6.97 8.41 19.10
C ARG A 267 -6.60 8.61 17.63
N THR A 268 -5.43 9.21 17.37
CA THR A 268 -4.94 9.48 16.00
C THR A 268 -5.02 8.26 15.08
N GLU A 269 -4.61 7.08 15.56
CA GLU A 269 -4.70 5.82 14.81
C GLU A 269 -6.14 5.47 14.40
N THR A 270 -7.07 5.55 15.35
CA THR A 270 -8.49 5.29 15.12
C THR A 270 -9.13 6.35 14.23
N ALA A 271 -8.78 7.62 14.43
CA ALA A 271 -9.27 8.72 13.62
C ALA A 271 -8.90 8.55 12.15
N LEU A 272 -7.63 8.24 11.86
CA LEU A 272 -7.15 8.06 10.49
C LEU A 272 -7.78 6.87 9.80
N THR A 273 -7.77 5.69 10.44
CA THR A 273 -8.34 4.47 9.85
C THR A 273 -9.85 4.60 9.62
N SER A 274 -10.57 5.21 10.57
CA SER A 274 -12.01 5.46 10.43
C SER A 274 -12.29 6.51 9.35
N ALA A 275 -11.48 7.57 9.26
CA ALA A 275 -11.65 8.61 8.26
C ALA A 275 -11.45 8.06 6.85
N LEU A 276 -10.39 7.27 6.63
CA LEU A 276 -10.19 6.56 5.37
C LEU A 276 -11.39 5.66 5.05
N SER A 277 -11.86 4.87 6.01
CA SER A 277 -13.02 3.99 5.80
C SER A 277 -14.27 4.77 5.36
N VAL A 278 -14.55 5.91 6.02
CA VAL A 278 -15.67 6.79 5.66
C VAL A 278 -15.49 7.39 4.27
N LEU A 279 -14.29 7.89 3.95
CA LEU A 279 -14.00 8.45 2.64
C LEU A 279 -14.11 7.40 1.53
N LEU A 280 -13.62 6.19 1.76
CA LEU A 280 -13.66 5.12 0.77
C LEU A 280 -15.09 4.64 0.52
N ALA A 281 -15.83 4.34 1.59
CA ALA A 281 -17.21 3.88 1.50
C ALA A 281 -18.15 4.93 0.89
N ASN A 282 -18.08 6.19 1.34
CA ASN A 282 -18.99 7.24 0.88
C ASN A 282 -18.77 7.65 -0.57
N ASN A 283 -17.60 7.34 -1.15
CA ASN A 283 -17.20 7.79 -2.46
C ASN A 283 -16.98 6.65 -3.46
N GLY A 284 -17.49 5.45 -3.14
CA GLY A 284 -17.59 4.33 -4.08
C GLY A 284 -16.27 3.59 -4.35
N PHE A 285 -15.31 3.65 -3.42
CA PHE A 285 -14.08 2.86 -3.52
C PHE A 285 -14.21 1.46 -2.92
N TRP A 286 -15.23 1.23 -2.10
CA TRP A 286 -15.63 -0.08 -1.59
C TRP A 286 -16.92 -0.48 -2.30
N GLU A 287 -16.79 -1.35 -3.30
CA GLU A 287 -17.92 -1.99 -3.99
C GLU A 287 -18.43 -3.21 -3.21
#